data_AF-A0A316GFD9-F1
#
_entry.id   AF-A0A316GFD9-F1
#
_cell.length_a   1.000
_cell.length_b   1.000
_cell.length_c   1.000
_cell.angle_alpha   90.00
_cell.angle_beta   90.00
_cell.angle_gamma   90.00
#
_symmetry.space_group_name_H-M   'P 1'
#
loop_
_entity.id
_entity.type
_entity.pdbx_description
1 polymer ?
#
loop_
_entity_poly.entity_id
_entity_poly.type
_entity_poly.pdbx_seq_one_letter_code
_entity_poly.pdbx_strand_id
1 'polypeptide(L)'
;MTKATHDTLADLDLGTPAPFTAAAFALPALLACQFLLAGQSLFAGLPWDLHGALGGLIAIPVFTLLGYSLAMRRLRGFGWWAGVIGLLYALQLALASFGPGALALHPFNAALLLTASLIFLLKVERRRAASAHES
;
A
#
# COMPACT_ATOMS: atom_id res chain seq x y z
N MET A 1 -18.55 25.66 -16.78
CA MET A 1 -17.41 25.05 -16.06
C MET A 1 -17.89 23.74 -15.47
N THR A 2 -17.52 22.61 -16.06
CA THR A 2 -17.71 21.30 -15.42
C THR A 2 -16.84 21.29 -14.17
N LYS A 3 -17.45 20.98 -13.01
CA LYS A 3 -16.73 20.77 -11.75
C LYS A 3 -15.59 19.79 -12.06
N ALA A 4 -14.34 20.17 -11.80
CA ALA A 4 -13.22 19.27 -11.96
C ALA A 4 -13.42 18.09 -11.01
N THR A 5 -13.99 17.00 -11.51
CA THR A 5 -14.16 15.78 -10.74
C THR A 5 -12.77 15.32 -10.36
N HIS A 6 -12.47 15.30 -9.05
CA HIS A 6 -11.19 14.83 -8.54
C HIS A 6 -10.92 13.44 -9.14
N ASP A 7 -9.73 13.22 -9.72
CA ASP A 7 -9.45 12.05 -10.59
C ASP A 7 -9.76 10.69 -9.91
N THR A 8 -9.60 10.60 -8.59
CA THR A 8 -9.99 9.40 -7.80
C THR A 8 -11.49 9.18 -7.67
N LEU A 9 -12.34 10.10 -8.11
CA LEU A 9 -13.80 10.09 -8.06
C LEU A 9 -14.42 10.09 -9.47
N ALA A 10 -13.66 9.72 -10.50
CA ALA A 10 -14.20 9.51 -11.85
C ALA A 10 -14.94 8.17 -11.95
N ASP A 11 -15.99 8.09 -12.78
CA ASP A 11 -16.75 6.87 -13.09
C ASP A 11 -17.17 6.09 -11.81
N LEU A 12 -17.82 6.77 -10.86
CA LEU A 12 -18.23 6.22 -9.55
C LEU A 12 -19.34 5.17 -9.65
N ASP A 13 -20.19 5.29 -10.68
CA ASP A 13 -21.25 4.36 -11.08
C ASP A 13 -20.73 2.96 -11.39
N LEU A 14 -19.49 2.86 -11.87
CA LEU A 14 -18.80 1.58 -12.14
C LEU A 14 -18.18 0.95 -10.88
N GLY A 15 -18.32 1.60 -9.72
CA GLY A 15 -17.81 1.14 -8.44
C GLY A 15 -16.28 1.05 -8.35
N THR A 16 -15.81 0.36 -7.31
CA THR A 16 -14.39 0.07 -7.07
C THR A 16 -14.17 -1.44 -7.05
N PRO A 17 -13.28 -2.01 -7.89
CA PRO A 17 -13.06 -3.45 -7.94
C PRO A 17 -12.73 -4.05 -6.58
N ALA A 18 -13.37 -5.17 -6.22
CA ALA A 18 -13.17 -5.82 -4.92
C ALA A 18 -11.70 -6.19 -4.63
N PRO A 19 -10.90 -6.72 -5.59
CA PRO A 19 -9.49 -7.03 -5.35
C PRO A 19 -8.65 -5.78 -5.04
N PHE A 20 -8.95 -4.66 -5.69
CA PHE A 20 -8.26 -3.38 -5.43
C PHE A 20 -8.58 -2.86 -4.02
N THR A 21 -9.85 -2.93 -3.63
CA THR A 21 -10.28 -2.58 -2.26
C THR A 21 -9.62 -3.51 -1.24
N ALA A 22 -9.66 -4.82 -1.45
CA ALA A 22 -9.05 -5.79 -0.54
C ALA A 22 -7.54 -5.55 -0.38
N ALA A 23 -6.82 -5.27 -1.47
CA ALA A 23 -5.41 -4.91 -1.43
C ALA A 23 -5.15 -3.60 -0.65
N ALA A 24 -6.02 -2.60 -0.79
CA ALA A 24 -5.92 -1.33 -0.06
C ALA A 24 -6.06 -1.51 1.46
N PHE A 25 -6.91 -2.44 1.91
CA PHE A 25 -7.03 -2.80 3.33
C PHE A 25 -5.88 -3.70 3.80
N ALA A 26 -5.52 -4.70 3.00
CA ALA A 26 -4.51 -5.68 3.36
C ALA A 26 -3.13 -5.03 3.54
N LEU A 27 -2.76 -4.06 2.70
CA LEU A 27 -1.44 -3.44 2.74
C LEU A 27 -1.08 -2.83 4.11
N PRO A 28 -1.82 -1.87 4.69
CA PRO A 28 -1.50 -1.32 6.00
C PRO A 28 -1.56 -2.37 7.11
N ALA A 29 -2.46 -3.35 7.03
CA ALA A 29 -2.55 -4.43 8.01
C ALA A 29 -1.31 -5.34 8.00
N LEU A 30 -0.85 -5.73 6.81
CA LEU A 30 0.37 -6.52 6.64
C LEU A 30 1.62 -5.74 7.08
N LEU A 31 1.68 -4.43 6.79
CA LEU A 31 2.77 -3.57 7.25
C LEU A 31 2.78 -3.43 8.78
N ALA A 32 1.62 -3.30 9.42
CA ALA A 32 1.53 -3.31 10.89
C ALA A 32 2.02 -4.66 11.45
N CYS A 33 1.67 -5.77 10.81
CA CYS A 33 2.19 -7.10 11.16
C CYS A 33 3.72 -7.18 11.00
N GLN A 34 4.31 -6.57 9.97
CA GLN A 34 5.77 -6.49 9.81
C GLN A 34 6.44 -5.78 11.00
N PHE A 35 5.89 -4.67 11.47
CA PHE A 35 6.41 -3.99 12.67
C PHE A 35 6.31 -4.88 13.91
N LEU A 36 5.20 -5.58 14.09
CA LEU A 36 5.02 -6.54 15.18
C LEU A 36 6.07 -7.66 15.10
N LEU A 37 6.23 -8.30 13.94
CA LEU A 37 7.22 -9.36 13.74
C LEU A 37 8.65 -8.87 13.95
N ALA A 38 9.00 -7.68 13.47
CA ALA A 38 10.31 -7.09 13.72
C ALA A 38 10.56 -6.90 15.22
N GLY A 39 9.57 -6.39 15.97
CA GLY A 39 9.66 -6.28 17.43
C GLY A 39 9.82 -7.65 18.12
N GLN A 40 9.06 -8.65 17.68
CA GLN A 40 9.18 -10.01 18.22
C GLN A 40 10.55 -10.63 17.90
N SER A 41 11.12 -10.41 16.72
CA SER A 41 12.46 -10.88 16.38
C SER A 41 13.55 -10.16 17.18
N LEU A 42 13.39 -8.86 17.43
CA LEU A 42 14.34 -8.05 18.22
C LEU A 42 14.33 -8.43 19.71
N PHE A 43 13.15 -8.67 20.28
CA PHE A 43 12.99 -8.72 21.74
C PHE A 43 12.51 -10.08 22.28
N ALA A 44 11.91 -10.92 21.45
CA ALA A 44 11.33 -12.21 21.86
C ALA A 44 11.95 -13.42 21.13
N GLY A 45 12.96 -13.22 20.27
CA GLY A 45 13.71 -14.29 19.63
C GLY A 45 12.98 -15.02 18.50
N LEU A 46 11.92 -14.44 17.92
CA LEU A 46 11.32 -15.01 16.70
C LEU A 46 12.32 -14.98 15.52
N PRO A 47 12.32 -16.00 14.66
CA PRO A 47 13.21 -16.05 13.51
C PRO A 47 12.91 -14.92 12.52
N TRP A 48 13.96 -14.25 12.03
CA TRP A 48 13.85 -13.19 11.03
C TRP A 48 13.28 -13.68 9.69
N ASP A 49 13.38 -14.98 9.40
CA ASP A 49 12.82 -15.59 8.18
C ASP A 49 11.31 -15.37 8.07
N LEU A 50 10.59 -15.34 9.20
CA LEU A 50 9.15 -15.08 9.20
C LEU A 50 8.84 -13.63 8.79
N HIS A 51 9.61 -12.67 9.32
CA HIS A 51 9.53 -11.26 8.92
C HIS A 51 9.91 -11.06 7.45
N GLY A 52 10.93 -11.76 6.96
CA GLY A 52 11.34 -11.74 5.56
C GLY A 52 10.27 -12.31 4.62
N ALA A 53 9.70 -13.47 4.96
CA ALA A 53 8.67 -14.13 4.18
C ALA A 53 7.39 -13.27 4.05
N LEU A 54 6.93 -12.69 5.16
CA LEU A 54 5.77 -11.79 5.13
C LEU A 54 6.09 -10.49 4.37
N GLY A 55 7.32 -9.99 4.47
CA GLY A 55 7.82 -8.87 3.65
C GLY A 55 7.75 -9.14 2.13
N GLY A 56 8.03 -10.38 1.72
CA GLY A 56 7.85 -10.83 0.34
C GLY A 56 6.36 -10.88 -0.07
N LEU A 57 5.49 -11.37 0.81
CA LEU A 57 4.04 -11.47 0.54
C LEU A 57 3.37 -10.10 0.32
N ILE A 58 3.91 -9.03 0.91
CA ILE A 58 3.44 -7.65 0.71
C ILE A 58 3.54 -7.19 -0.76
N ALA A 59 4.37 -7.84 -1.59
CA ALA A 59 4.39 -7.59 -3.03
C ALA A 59 3.00 -7.73 -3.66
N ILE A 60 2.19 -8.69 -3.21
CA ILE A 60 0.87 -8.98 -3.79
C ILE A 60 -0.06 -7.76 -3.73
N PRO A 61 -0.39 -7.18 -2.56
CA PRO A 61 -1.22 -5.99 -2.53
C PRO A 61 -0.55 -4.78 -3.21
N VAL A 62 0.78 -4.60 -3.09
CA VAL A 62 1.49 -3.48 -3.75
C VAL A 62 1.30 -3.52 -5.27
N PHE A 63 1.59 -4.66 -5.90
CA PHE A 63 1.47 -4.80 -7.36
C PHE A 63 0.01 -4.89 -7.82
N THR A 64 -0.90 -5.36 -6.97
CA THR A 64 -2.34 -5.26 -7.26
C THR A 64 -2.76 -3.79 -7.35
N LEU A 65 -2.42 -2.96 -6.35
CA LEU A 65 -2.78 -1.54 -6.36
C LEU A 65 -2.16 -0.80 -7.56
N LEU A 66 -0.88 -1.05 -7.84
CA LEU A 66 -0.19 -0.44 -8.98
C LEU A 66 -0.80 -0.89 -10.32
N GLY A 67 -0.96 -2.20 -10.50
CA GLY A 67 -1.49 -2.78 -11.74
C GLY A 67 -2.89 -2.25 -12.07
N TYR A 68 -3.80 -2.22 -11.10
CA TYR A 68 -5.14 -1.66 -11.28
C TYR A 68 -5.11 -0.15 -11.58
N SER A 69 -4.27 0.63 -10.90
CA SER A 69 -4.16 2.08 -11.12
C SER A 69 -3.61 2.42 -12.51
N LEU A 70 -2.80 1.54 -13.11
CA LEU A 70 -2.27 1.68 -14.46
C LEU A 70 -3.24 1.16 -15.53
N ALA A 71 -3.88 0.01 -15.27
CA ALA A 71 -4.70 -0.69 -16.27
C ALA A 71 -6.13 -0.14 -16.38
N MET A 72 -6.69 0.44 -15.31
CA MET A 72 -8.10 0.86 -15.28
C MET A 72 -8.21 2.38 -15.28
N ARG A 73 -8.81 2.94 -16.35
CA ARG A 73 -8.99 4.40 -16.50
C ARG A 73 -9.62 5.06 -15.27
N ARG A 74 -10.67 4.46 -14.71
CA ARG A 74 -11.39 4.95 -13.53
C ARG A 74 -10.58 4.94 -12.22
N LEU A 75 -9.41 4.30 -12.21
CA LEU A 75 -8.52 4.22 -11.05
C LEU A 75 -7.21 5.00 -11.26
N ARG A 76 -7.03 5.70 -12.40
CA ARG A 76 -5.77 6.41 -12.71
C ARG A 76 -5.44 7.51 -11.70
N GLY A 77 -6.45 8.14 -11.07
CA GLY A 77 -6.25 9.09 -9.98
C GLY A 77 -5.53 8.53 -8.75
N PHE A 78 -5.45 7.20 -8.60
CA PHE A 78 -4.66 6.54 -7.56
C PHE A 78 -3.20 6.31 -7.97
N GLY A 79 -2.87 6.45 -9.25
CA GLY A 79 -1.57 6.08 -9.83
C GLY A 79 -0.38 6.74 -9.16
N TRP A 80 -0.47 8.02 -8.79
CA TRP A 80 0.61 8.69 -8.05
C TRP A 80 0.92 8.00 -6.73
N TRP A 81 -0.10 7.74 -5.91
CA TRP A 81 0.09 7.11 -4.60
C TRP A 81 0.46 5.63 -4.73
N ALA A 82 -0.09 4.92 -5.70
CA ALA A 82 0.32 3.54 -6.00
C ALA A 82 1.80 3.48 -6.42
N GLY A 83 2.25 4.46 -7.20
CA GLY A 83 3.66 4.62 -7.59
C GLY A 83 4.56 4.91 -6.38
N VAL A 84 4.18 5.85 -5.51
CA VAL A 84 4.90 6.12 -4.25
C VAL A 84 5.01 4.86 -3.39
N ILE A 85 3.91 4.11 -3.21
CA ILE A 85 3.91 2.84 -2.48
C ILE A 85 4.85 1.83 -3.14
N GLY A 86 4.79 1.67 -4.47
CA GLY A 86 5.66 0.77 -5.21
C GLY A 86 7.15 1.10 -5.07
N LEU A 87 7.51 2.39 -5.14
CA LEU A 87 8.88 2.87 -4.96
C LEU A 87 9.37 2.65 -3.53
N LEU A 88 8.55 2.99 -2.53
CA LEU A 88 8.88 2.77 -1.12
C LEU A 88 9.03 1.26 -0.83
N TYR A 89 8.20 0.41 -1.41
CA TYR A 89 8.34 -1.04 -1.28
C TYR A 89 9.62 -1.57 -1.94
N ALA A 90 9.94 -1.13 -3.16
CA ALA A 90 11.19 -1.51 -3.82
C ALA A 90 12.42 -1.05 -3.02
N LEU A 91 12.37 0.17 -2.47
CA LEU A 91 13.40 0.68 -1.58
C LEU A 91 13.50 -0.17 -0.30
N GLN A 92 12.39 -0.67 0.24
CA GLN A 92 12.39 -1.54 1.42
C GLN A 92 13.20 -2.83 1.17
N LEU A 93 12.99 -3.47 0.01
CA LEU A 93 13.73 -4.67 -0.40
C LEU A 93 15.22 -4.37 -0.60
N ALA A 94 15.54 -3.24 -1.24
CA ALA A 94 16.92 -2.79 -1.39
C ALA A 94 17.58 -2.59 -0.02
N LEU A 95 16.97 -1.82 0.88
CA LEU A 95 17.52 -1.54 2.21
C LEU A 95 17.75 -2.82 3.04
N ALA A 96 16.89 -3.83 2.89
CA ALA A 96 17.10 -5.13 3.53
C ALA A 96 18.32 -5.91 3.00
N SER A 97 18.77 -5.62 1.78
CA SER A 97 19.75 -6.43 1.06
C SER A 97 21.17 -5.84 1.04
N PHE A 98 21.34 -4.55 1.35
CA PHE A 98 22.62 -3.82 1.17
C PHE A 98 23.46 -3.65 2.45
N GLY A 99 23.19 -4.45 3.48
CA GLY A 99 24.00 -4.52 4.70
C GLY A 99 23.57 -3.55 5.83
N PRO A 100 24.31 -3.50 6.95
CA PRO A 100 23.84 -2.89 8.21
C PRO A 100 23.51 -1.41 8.13
N GLY A 101 24.30 -0.63 7.37
CA GLY A 101 24.06 0.82 7.21
C GLY A 101 22.76 1.11 6.45
N ALA A 102 22.47 0.36 5.40
CA ALA A 102 21.20 0.45 4.67
C ALA A 102 20.04 -0.06 5.55
N LEU A 103 20.26 -1.15 6.28
CA LEU A 103 19.28 -1.73 7.19
C LEU A 103 18.87 -0.76 8.31
N ALA A 104 19.76 0.13 8.75
CA ALA A 104 19.42 1.17 9.73
C ALA A 104 18.33 2.15 9.23
N LEU A 105 18.21 2.36 7.91
CA LEU A 105 17.17 3.19 7.31
C LEU A 105 15.86 2.43 7.05
N HIS A 106 15.90 1.10 7.14
CA HIS A 106 14.78 0.21 6.81
C HIS A 106 13.52 0.49 7.66
N PRO A 107 13.60 0.73 8.99
CA PRO A 107 12.41 1.06 9.79
C PRO A 107 11.81 2.43 9.44
N PHE A 108 12.65 3.40 9.08
CA PHE A 108 12.18 4.72 8.66
C PHE A 108 11.39 4.63 7.34
N ASN A 109 11.94 3.93 6.35
CA ASN A 109 11.22 3.69 5.09
C ASN A 109 9.94 2.85 5.30
N ALA A 110 9.95 1.87 6.21
CA ALA A 110 8.74 1.13 6.59
C ALA A 110 7.64 2.05 7.12
N ALA A 111 7.98 3.05 7.94
CA ALA A 111 7.02 4.00 8.50
C ALA A 111 6.44 4.92 7.41
N LEU A 112 7.25 5.35 6.45
CA LEU A 112 6.78 6.09 5.28
C LEU A 112 5.84 5.24 4.42
N LEU A 113 6.19 3.98 4.16
CA LEU A 113 5.37 3.04 3.41
C LEU A 113 4.01 2.79 4.10
N LEU A 114 4.01 2.58 5.42
CA LEU A 114 2.79 2.46 6.22
C LEU A 114 1.94 3.73 6.12
N THR A 115 2.54 4.90 6.27
CA THR A 115 1.83 6.19 6.16
C THR A 115 1.20 6.37 4.78
N ALA A 116 1.95 6.11 3.71
CA ALA A 116 1.46 6.17 2.35
C ALA A 116 0.30 5.18 2.11
N SER A 117 0.39 3.97 2.67
CA SER A 117 -0.68 2.95 2.57
C SER A 117 -1.96 3.36 3.29
N LEU A 118 -1.87 4.02 4.45
CA LEU A 118 -3.03 4.54 5.18
C LEU A 118 -3.70 5.70 4.43
N ILE A 119 -2.90 6.61 3.85
CA ILE A 119 -3.42 7.69 2.99
C ILE A 119 -4.11 7.10 1.75
N PHE A 120 -3.54 6.06 1.16
CA PHE A 120 -4.14 5.35 0.03
C PHE A 120 -5.48 4.72 0.41
N LEU A 121 -5.52 3.99 1.53
CA LEU A 121 -6.75 3.39 2.06
C LEU A 121 -7.84 4.45 2.28
N LEU A 122 -7.49 5.58 2.90
CA LEU A 122 -8.43 6.69 3.11
C LEU A 122 -9.02 7.20 1.79
N LYS A 123 -8.22 7.31 0.72
CA LYS A 123 -8.71 7.72 -0.61
C LYS A 123 -9.64 6.67 -1.23
N VAL A 124 -9.36 5.39 -1.03
CA VAL A 124 -10.21 4.29 -1.50
C VAL A 124 -11.55 4.31 -0.75
N GLU A 125 -11.53 4.45 0.57
CA GLU A 125 -12.75 4.57 1.39
C GLU A 125 -13.58 5.79 1.00
N ARG A 126 -12.93 6.95 0.78
CA ARG A 126 -13.62 8.15 0.29
C ARG A 126 -14.32 7.91 -1.04
N ARG A 127 -13.68 7.20 -1.98
CA ARG A 127 -14.32 6.82 -3.26
C ARG A 127 -15.52 5.90 -3.03
N ARG A 128 -15.36 4.87 -2.20
CA ARG A 128 -16.44 3.91 -1.90
C ARG A 128 -17.65 4.57 -1.26
N ALA A 129 -17.43 5.48 -0.31
CA ALA A 129 -18.50 6.26 0.31
C ALA A 129 -19.22 7.14 -0.72
N ALA A 130 -18.49 7.77 -1.64
CA ALA A 130 -19.09 8.56 -2.71
C ALA A 130 -19.94 7.70 -3.67
N SER A 131 -19.46 6.52 -4.08
CA SER A 131 -20.24 5.59 -4.92
C SER A 131 -21.55 5.14 -4.26
N ALA A 132 -21.58 4.97 -2.93
CA ALA A 132 -22.78 4.55 -2.20
C ALA A 132 -23.86 5.65 -2.10
N HIS A 133 -23.51 6.91 -2.36
CA HIS A 133 -24.46 8.02 -2.43
C HIS A 133 -25.06 8.22 -3.84
N GLU A 134 -24.50 7.57 -4.86
CA GLU A 134 -24.99 7.62 -6.24
C GLU A 134 -25.92 6.45 -6.61
N SER A 135 -26.00 5.41 -5.76
CA SER A 135 -26.88 4.24 -5.89
C SER A 135 -28.20 4.40 -5.14
#